data_AF-A0A6A4ZD74-F1
#
_entry.id   AF-A0A6A4ZD74-F1
#
_cell.length_a   1.000
_cell.length_b   1.000
_cell.length_c   1.000
_cell.angle_alpha   90.00
_cell.angle_beta   90.00
_cell.angle_gamma   90.00
#
_symmetry.space_group_name_H-M   'P 1'
#
loop_
_entity.id
_entity.type
_entity.pdbx_description
1 polymer ?
#
loop_
_entity_poly.entity_id
_entity_poly.type
_entity_poly.pdbx_seq_one_letter_code
_entity_poly.pdbx_strand_id
1 'polypeptide(L)'
;MQGVDRHDQLRERFSIASGASFKHWYRKLGFALIDIAISNLFVLWSLGDRVNRRDAHMYFQTRLANQMLFETDWMHLATTQAPMEYSNVPMVQSAAALKKAAAEAKAA
;
A
#
# COMPACT_ATOMS: atom_id res chain seq x y z
N MET A 1 10.23 -1.00 -17.49
CA MET A 1 9.15 -0.08 -17.95
C MET A 1 7.73 -0.59 -17.67
N GLN A 2 7.51 -1.80 -17.14
CA GLN A 2 6.16 -2.35 -16.92
C GLN A 2 5.61 -2.16 -15.49
N GLY A 3 6.36 -1.51 -14.58
CA GLY A 3 5.97 -1.42 -13.18
C GLY A 3 4.70 -0.59 -12.94
N VAL A 4 4.57 0.52 -13.67
CA VAL A 4 3.38 1.40 -13.58
C VAL A 4 2.14 0.70 -14.12
N ASP A 5 2.26 0.05 -15.29
CA ASP A 5 1.15 -0.69 -15.92
C ASP A 5 0.66 -1.86 -15.04
N ARG A 6 1.58 -2.63 -14.45
CA ARG A 6 1.22 -3.71 -13.52
C ARG A 6 0.56 -3.20 -12.23
N HIS A 7 0.99 -2.04 -11.72
CA HIS A 7 0.34 -1.41 -10.57
C HIS A 7 -1.06 -0.93 -10.91
N ASP A 8 -1.23 -0.34 -12.10
CA ASP A 8 -2.53 0.14 -12.55
C ASP A 8 -3.53 -1.01 -12.77
N GLN A 9 -3.09 -2.13 -13.36
CA GLN A 9 -3.91 -3.34 -13.49
C GLN A 9 -4.35 -3.90 -12.14
N LEU A 10 -3.47 -3.83 -11.13
CA LEU A 10 -3.80 -4.27 -9.77
C LEU A 10 -4.86 -3.39 -9.13
N ARG A 11 -4.69 -2.06 -9.28
CA ARG A 11 -5.60 -1.04 -8.78
C ARG A 11 -6.97 -1.12 -9.44
N GLU A 12 -7.02 -1.21 -10.77
CA GLU A 12 -8.24 -1.13 -11.57
C GLU A 12 -9.28 -2.18 -11.14
N ARG A 13 -8.84 -3.40 -10.82
CA ARG A 13 -9.72 -4.52 -10.47
C ARG A 13 -10.58 -4.28 -9.22
N PHE A 14 -10.12 -3.43 -8.29
CA PHE A 14 -10.84 -3.11 -7.05
C PHE A 14 -11.00 -1.59 -6.88
N SER A 15 -10.90 -0.83 -7.97
CA SER A 15 -10.93 0.63 -7.93
C SER A 15 -12.30 1.15 -7.52
N ILE A 16 -12.34 1.87 -6.40
CA ILE A 16 -13.53 2.57 -5.92
C ILE A 16 -13.78 3.82 -6.79
N ALA A 17 -12.70 4.47 -7.24
CA ALA A 17 -12.78 5.65 -8.09
C ALA A 17 -13.37 5.37 -9.48
N SER A 18 -13.17 4.16 -10.01
CA SER A 18 -13.71 3.75 -11.31
C SER A 18 -15.22 3.50 -11.27
N GLY A 19 -15.71 2.88 -10.19
CA GLY A 19 -17.13 2.56 -10.02
C GLY A 19 -18.02 3.77 -9.66
N ALA A 20 -17.44 4.89 -9.22
CA ALA A 20 -18.19 6.05 -8.76
C ALA A 20 -18.07 7.25 -9.73
N SER A 21 -19.22 7.84 -10.07
CA SER A 21 -19.29 9.10 -10.83
C SER A 21 -19.65 10.25 -9.89
N PHE A 22 -18.86 11.33 -9.93
CA PHE A 22 -19.07 12.51 -9.10
C PHE A 22 -19.18 13.76 -9.96
N LYS A 23 -20.06 14.68 -9.55
CA LYS A 23 -20.21 16.01 -10.17
C LYS A 23 -18.91 16.83 -10.14
N HIS A 24 -18.09 16.62 -9.10
CA HIS A 24 -16.84 17.35 -8.90
C HIS A 24 -15.63 16.43 -9.00
N TRP A 25 -14.67 16.80 -9.86
CA TRP A 25 -13.49 16.01 -10.18
C TRP A 25 -12.59 15.70 -8.96
N TYR A 26 -12.50 16.62 -8.00
CA TYR A 26 -11.65 16.45 -6.81
C TYR A 26 -12.12 15.31 -5.90
N ARG A 27 -13.42 14.98 -5.91
CA ARG A 27 -13.94 13.82 -5.16
C ARG A 27 -13.42 12.53 -5.78
N LYS A 28 -13.45 12.45 -7.10
CA LYS A 28 -12.89 11.31 -7.86
C LYS A 28 -11.38 11.17 -7.61
N LEU A 29 -10.66 12.29 -7.50
CA LEU A 29 -9.24 12.27 -7.11
C LEU A 29 -9.03 11.67 -5.71
N GLY A 30 -9.85 12.06 -4.73
CA GLY A 30 -9.78 11.51 -3.37
C GLY A 30 -9.92 9.99 -3.34
N PHE A 31 -10.90 9.44 -4.07
CA PHE A 31 -11.04 7.99 -4.21
C PHE A 31 -9.86 7.35 -4.95
N ALA A 32 -9.31 8.01 -5.97
CA ALA A 32 -8.16 7.48 -6.70
C ALA A 32 -6.90 7.39 -5.82
N LEU A 33 -6.72 8.32 -4.86
CA LEU A 33 -5.64 8.25 -3.87
C LEU A 33 -5.84 7.09 -2.90
N ILE A 34 -7.07 6.84 -2.46
CA ILE A 34 -7.41 5.68 -1.62
C ILE A 34 -7.10 4.38 -2.38
N ASP A 35 -7.49 4.28 -3.65
CA ASP A 35 -7.20 3.10 -4.48
C ASP A 35 -5.70 2.82 -4.60
N ILE A 36 -4.88 3.87 -4.77
CA ILE A 36 -3.41 3.76 -4.78
C ILE A 36 -2.88 3.29 -3.41
N ALA A 37 -3.37 3.85 -2.31
CA ALA A 37 -2.95 3.48 -0.96
C ALA A 37 -3.26 2.00 -0.66
N ILE A 38 -4.46 1.53 -1.01
CA ILE A 38 -4.87 0.13 -0.83
C ILE A 38 -3.99 -0.80 -1.68
N SER A 39 -3.71 -0.43 -2.93
CA SER A 39 -2.84 -1.21 -3.82
C SER A 39 -1.42 -1.34 -3.27
N ASN A 40 -0.86 -0.25 -2.72
CA ASN A 40 0.44 -0.29 -2.06
C ASN A 40 0.41 -1.17 -0.81
N LEU A 41 -0.61 -1.02 0.02
CA LEU A 41 -0.77 -1.83 1.22
C LEU A 41 -0.86 -3.32 0.89
N PHE A 42 -1.58 -3.69 -0.17
CA PHE A 42 -1.62 -5.07 -0.66
C PHE A 42 -0.24 -5.59 -1.08
N VAL A 43 0.55 -4.79 -1.79
CA VAL A 43 1.92 -5.19 -2.19
C VAL A 43 2.78 -5.44 -0.95
N LEU A 44 2.76 -4.53 0.03
CA LEU A 44 3.49 -4.73 1.30
C LEU A 44 3.01 -5.98 2.04
N TRP A 45 1.70 -6.16 2.14
CA TRP A 45 1.10 -7.33 2.78
C TRP A 45 1.51 -8.63 2.08
N SER A 46 1.51 -8.66 0.74
CA SER A 46 1.92 -9.82 -0.06
C SER A 46 3.40 -10.17 0.05
N LEU A 47 4.26 -9.21 0.41
CA LEU A 47 5.67 -9.46 0.71
C LEU A 47 5.85 -10.08 2.10
N GLY A 48 5.00 -9.72 3.06
CA GLY A 48 5.04 -10.23 4.43
C GLY A 48 4.34 -11.58 4.60
N ASP A 49 3.21 -11.79 3.89
CA ASP A 49 2.44 -13.02 3.95
C ASP A 49 2.91 -14.00 2.86
N ARG A 50 3.58 -15.08 3.29
CA ARG A 50 4.13 -16.10 2.39
C ARG A 50 3.09 -17.13 1.93
N VAL A 51 1.84 -17.01 2.35
CA VAL A 51 0.78 -17.93 1.94
C VAL A 51 0.34 -17.62 0.52
N ASN A 52 0.79 -18.44 -0.44
CA ASN A 52 0.40 -18.30 -1.83
C ASN A 52 -1.07 -18.72 -2.03
N ARG A 53 -1.99 -17.76 -1.98
CA ARG A 53 -3.42 -17.96 -2.22
C ARG A 53 -3.77 -17.57 -3.65
N ARG A 54 -4.59 -18.39 -4.32
CA ARG A 54 -5.08 -18.09 -5.69
C ARG A 54 -5.91 -16.80 -5.74
N ASP A 55 -6.58 -16.46 -4.64
CA ASP A 55 -7.47 -15.32 -4.46
C ASP A 55 -6.92 -14.29 -3.46
N ALA A 56 -5.59 -14.24 -3.26
CA ALA A 56 -4.93 -13.41 -2.25
C ALA A 56 -5.42 -11.96 -2.21
N HIS A 57 -5.62 -11.34 -3.39
CA HIS A 57 -6.07 -9.96 -3.47
C HIS A 57 -7.51 -9.76 -3.00
N MET A 58 -8.43 -10.68 -3.36
CA MET A 58 -9.82 -10.62 -2.89
C MET A 58 -9.90 -10.89 -1.38
N TYR A 59 -9.13 -11.87 -0.90
CA TYR A 59 -9.03 -12.16 0.53
C TYR A 59 -8.53 -10.94 1.32
N PHE A 60 -7.47 -10.30 0.84
CA PHE A 60 -6.93 -9.07 1.43
C PHE A 60 -7.97 -7.96 1.47
N GLN A 61 -8.67 -7.70 0.37
CA GLN A 61 -9.69 -6.64 0.30
C GLN A 61 -10.83 -6.89 1.28
N THR A 62 -11.35 -8.11 1.35
CA THR A 62 -12.41 -8.48 2.32
C THR A 62 -11.92 -8.32 3.76
N ARG A 63 -10.69 -8.76 4.05
CA ARG A 63 -10.10 -8.62 5.38
C ARG A 63 -9.92 -7.15 5.75
N LEU A 64 -9.39 -6.34 4.85
CA LEU A 64 -9.20 -4.91 5.04
C LEU A 64 -10.53 -4.21 5.28
N ALA A 65 -11.57 -4.53 4.50
CA ALA A 65 -12.90 -3.97 4.66
C ALA A 65 -13.50 -4.33 6.04
N ASN A 66 -13.40 -5.60 6.45
CA ASN A 66 -13.88 -6.02 7.78
C ASN A 66 -13.12 -5.32 8.91
N GLN A 67 -11.80 -5.18 8.76
CA GLN A 67 -10.98 -4.45 9.72
C GLN A 67 -11.42 -3.00 9.84
N MET A 68 -11.58 -2.30 8.72
CA MET A 68 -11.96 -0.89 8.71
C MET A 68 -13.41 -0.66 9.19
N LEU A 69 -14.33 -1.56 8.89
CA LEU A 69 -15.75 -1.37 9.21
C LEU A 69 -16.13 -1.84 10.63
N PHE A 70 -15.52 -2.92 11.11
CA PHE A 70 -16.01 -3.61 12.31
C PHE A 70 -14.96 -3.79 13.41
N GLU A 71 -13.68 -3.93 13.06
CA GLU A 71 -12.64 -4.23 14.05
C GLU A 71 -11.89 -2.97 14.52
N THR A 72 -11.90 -1.90 13.72
CA THR A 72 -11.18 -0.66 14.04
C THR A 72 -12.06 0.27 14.87
N ASP A 73 -11.65 0.52 16.12
CA ASP A 73 -12.19 1.62 16.90
C ASP A 73 -11.56 2.95 16.47
N TRP A 74 -12.27 3.65 15.58
CA TRP A 74 -11.86 4.93 15.02
C TRP A 74 -11.75 6.05 16.06
N MET A 75 -12.53 5.99 17.15
CA MET A 75 -12.50 7.00 18.21
C MET A 75 -11.25 6.84 19.06
N HIS A 76 -10.90 5.60 19.37
CA HIS A 76 -9.63 5.30 20.04
C HIS A 76 -8.44 5.65 19.15
N LEU A 77 -8.47 5.33 17.86
CA LEU A 77 -7.40 5.68 16.91
C LEU A 77 -7.19 7.20 16.84
N ALA A 78 -8.25 7.99 16.71
CA ALA A 78 -8.15 9.45 16.63
C ALA A 78 -7.60 10.09 17.91
N THR A 79 -7.85 9.48 19.07
CA THR A 79 -7.39 9.97 20.38
C THR A 79 -5.94 9.55 20.67
N THR A 80 -5.52 8.37 20.20
CA THR A 80 -4.20 7.78 20.45
C THR A 80 -3.17 8.13 19.36
N GLN A 81 -3.55 8.93 18.35
CA GLN A 81 -2.59 9.58 17.45
C GLN A 81 -1.74 10.60 18.22
N ALA A 82 -0.83 10.11 19.07
CA ALA A 82 0.40 10.81 19.36
C ALA A 82 1.04 11.18 18.02
N PRO A 83 1.63 12.38 17.88
CA PRO A 83 2.33 12.74 16.66
C PRO A 83 3.31 11.61 16.36
N MET A 84 3.11 10.93 15.23
CA MET A 84 4.04 9.92 14.78
C MET A 84 5.35 10.68 14.58
N GLU A 85 6.30 10.53 15.52
CA GLU A 85 7.66 10.99 15.30
C GLU A 85 8.14 10.20 14.11
N TYR A 86 8.05 10.81 12.92
CA TYR A 86 8.84 10.38 11.80
C TYR A 86 10.29 10.60 12.24
N SER A 87 10.87 9.60 12.91
CA SER A 87 12.32 9.53 13.03
C SER A 87 12.80 9.66 11.60
N ASN A 88 13.55 10.71 11.31
CA ASN A 88 14.07 10.99 9.98
C ASN A 88 14.86 9.76 9.54
N VAL A 89 14.22 8.81 8.86
CA VAL A 89 14.93 7.69 8.25
C VAL A 89 15.66 8.32 7.09
N PRO A 90 17.00 8.47 7.14
CA PRO A 90 17.71 9.09 6.04
C PRO A 90 17.60 8.13 4.86
N MET A 91 16.77 8.49 3.88
CA MET A 91 16.59 7.77 2.59
C MET A 91 17.91 7.54 1.83
N VAL A 92 19.02 8.14 2.29
CA VAL A 92 20.36 8.07 1.69
C VAL A 92 21.10 6.78 2.05
N GLN A 93 20.75 6.08 3.14
CA GLN A 93 21.52 4.88 3.55
C GLN A 93 21.25 3.64 2.68
N SER A 94 20.13 3.57 1.96
CA SER A 94 19.77 2.39 1.16
C SER A 94 20.68 2.19 -0.06
N ALA A 95 21.06 3.27 -0.76
CA ALA A 95 21.88 3.17 -1.97
C ALA A 95 23.35 2.82 -1.68
N ALA A 96 23.92 3.36 -0.60
CA ALA A 96 25.30 3.05 -0.21
C ALA A 96 25.40 1.61 0.34
N ALA A 97 24.42 1.17 1.13
CA ALA A 97 24.33 -0.20 1.63
C ALA A 97 24.14 -1.20 0.47
N LEU A 98 23.29 -0.89 -0.51
CA LEU A 98 23.10 -1.72 -1.72
C LEU A 98 24.37 -1.81 -2.57
N LYS A 99 25.13 -0.71 -2.74
CA LYS A 99 26.40 -0.72 -3.47
C LYS A 99 27.48 -1.52 -2.75
N LYS A 100 27.55 -1.43 -1.41
CA LYS A 100 28.50 -2.19 -0.61
C LYS A 100 28.20 -3.70 -0.66
N ALA A 101 26.94 -4.09 -0.51
CA ALA A 101 26.52 -5.49 -0.63
C ALA A 101 26.79 -6.07 -2.04
N ALA A 102 26.58 -5.27 -3.09
CA ALA A 102 26.89 -5.68 -4.47
C ALA A 102 28.40 -5.80 -4.75
N ALA A 103 29.24 -5.02 -4.06
CA ALA A 103 30.70 -5.13 -4.16
C ALA A 103 31.23 -6.35 -3.43
N GLU A 104 30.70 -6.65 -2.24
CA GLU A 104 31.08 -7.83 -1.44
C GLU A 104 30.66 -9.14 -2.12
N ALA A 105 29.49 -9.18 -2.78
CA ALA A 105 29.05 -10.34 -3.55
C ALA A 105 29.86 -10.60 -4.84
N LYS A 106 30.67 -9.63 -5.30
CA LYS A 106 31.58 -9.79 -6.45
C LYS A 106 32.99 -10.23 -6.05
N ALA A 107 33.30 -10.21 -4.75
CA ALA A 107 34.61 -10.54 -4.20
C ALA A 107 34.66 -11.97 -3.61
N ALA A 108 33.54 -12.69 -3.59
CA ALA A 108 33.42 -14.10 -3.27
C ALA A 108 33.26 -14.93 -4.55
#